data_AF-A0A7W4HY26-F1
#
_entry.id   AF-A0A7W4HY26-F1
#
_cell.length_a   1.000
_cell.length_b   1.000
_cell.length_c   1.000
_cell.angle_alpha   90.00
_cell.angle_beta   90.00
_cell.angle_gamma   90.00
#
_symmetry.space_group_name_H-M   'P 1'
#
loop_
_entity.id
_entity.type
_entity.pdbx_description
1 polymer ?
#
loop_
_entity_poly.entity_id
_entity_poly.type
_entity_poly.pdbx_seq_one_letter_code
_entity_poly.pdbx_strand_id
1 'polypeptide(L)'
;MKKKQMSKKTRNIIIISALLVVLASGSAFAYYQFNKTSNDTPNYSSSDTPNKTPAKQTPSKDVNNTKTADKPSSDNANSKTKETPQYSDQDGSVSTSASTSSTGKVSFSAIQNGSNVRVNVTIHQLWSSGTCTLSITNKSTSISKKAAIQTMPSYSTCQGFSIPVSELGAGVWKINLTVTNGSDNATSHQEVTVQ
;
A
#
# COMPACT_ATOMS: atom_id res chain seq x y z
N MET A 1 -6.09 -67.02 29.43
CA MET A 1 -6.26 -65.64 28.92
C MET A 1 -7.72 -65.23 29.03
N LYS A 2 -8.08 -64.28 29.91
CA LYS A 2 -9.47 -63.80 30.06
C LYS A 2 -9.68 -62.57 29.17
N LYS A 3 -10.55 -62.67 28.17
CA LYS A 3 -10.98 -61.50 27.37
C LYS A 3 -11.87 -60.62 28.26
N LYS A 4 -11.40 -59.42 28.57
CA LYS A 4 -12.15 -58.43 29.35
C LYS A 4 -13.28 -57.89 28.47
N GLN A 5 -14.52 -58.30 28.77
CA GLN A 5 -15.72 -57.76 28.12
C GLN A 5 -15.89 -56.29 28.52
N MET A 6 -15.72 -55.38 27.55
CA MET A 6 -15.85 -53.94 27.74
C MET A 6 -17.31 -53.52 27.58
N SER A 7 -17.78 -52.62 28.45
CA SER A 7 -19.16 -52.12 28.39
C SER A 7 -19.41 -51.36 27.08
N LYS A 8 -20.65 -51.38 26.58
CA LYS A 8 -21.04 -50.69 25.33
C LYS A 8 -20.68 -49.20 25.34
N LYS A 9 -20.72 -48.54 26.52
CA LYS A 9 -20.32 -47.13 26.69
C LYS A 9 -18.82 -46.93 26.48
N THR A 10 -17.99 -47.82 27.03
CA THR A 10 -16.52 -47.75 26.88
C THR A 10 -16.09 -48.04 25.44
N ARG A 11 -16.81 -48.93 24.74
CA ARG A 11 -16.57 -49.21 23.32
C ARG A 11 -16.88 -47.99 22.44
N ASN A 12 -17.98 -47.29 22.69
CA ASN A 12 -18.32 -46.09 21.93
C ASN A 12 -17.34 -44.93 22.17
N ILE A 13 -16.84 -44.76 23.41
CA ILE A 13 -15.85 -43.72 23.71
C ILE A 13 -14.53 -43.96 22.97
N ILE A 14 -14.07 -45.22 22.89
CA ILE A 14 -12.83 -45.57 22.16
C ILE A 14 -12.98 -45.36 20.66
N ILE A 15 -14.16 -45.64 20.09
CA ILE A 15 -14.43 -45.42 18.66
C ILE A 15 -14.43 -43.91 18.34
N ILE A 16 -15.03 -43.08 19.20
CA ILE A 16 -15.08 -41.63 19.02
C ILE A 16 -13.68 -41.01 19.15
N SER A 17 -12.87 -41.47 20.12
CA SER A 17 -11.50 -40.96 20.26
C SER A 17 -10.60 -41.36 19.09
N ALA A 18 -10.73 -42.59 18.57
CA ALA A 18 -9.98 -43.03 17.41
C ALA A 18 -10.35 -42.23 16.14
N LEU A 19 -11.63 -41.89 15.94
CA LEU A 19 -12.08 -41.06 14.82
C LEU A 19 -11.50 -39.63 14.86
N LEU A 20 -11.40 -39.02 16.04
CA LEU A 20 -10.82 -37.68 16.20
C LEU A 20 -9.32 -37.64 15.89
N VAL A 21 -8.56 -38.69 16.23
CA VAL A 21 -7.12 -38.78 15.95
C VAL A 21 -6.84 -38.94 14.45
N VAL A 22 -7.71 -39.65 13.71
CA VAL A 22 -7.58 -39.82 12.25
C VAL A 22 -7.93 -38.51 11.50
N LEU A 23 -8.91 -37.74 11.98
CA LEU A 23 -9.27 -36.44 11.39
C LEU A 23 -8.17 -35.37 11.56
N ALA A 24 -7.40 -35.40 12.65
CA ALA A 24 -6.31 -34.47 12.90
C ALA A 24 -5.04 -34.78 12.09
N SER A 25 -4.84 -36.03 11.65
CA SER A 25 -3.65 -36.45 10.90
C SER A 25 -3.80 -36.32 9.37
N GLY A 26 -5.03 -36.27 8.84
CA GLY A 26 -5.29 -36.07 7.41
C GLY A 26 -5.02 -34.65 6.90
N SER A 27 -5.19 -33.62 7.74
CA SER A 27 -5.05 -32.22 7.33
C SER A 27 -3.59 -31.75 7.17
N ALA A 28 -2.65 -32.37 7.87
CA ALA A 28 -1.23 -32.03 7.77
C ALA A 28 -0.57 -32.52 6.47
N PHE A 29 -0.97 -33.70 5.97
CA PHE A 29 -0.36 -34.30 4.76
C PHE A 29 -0.81 -33.60 3.46
N ALA A 30 -2.08 -33.16 3.39
CA ALA A 30 -2.60 -32.39 2.26
C ALA A 30 -1.98 -30.98 2.18
N TYR A 31 -1.76 -30.32 3.31
CA TYR A 31 -1.11 -29.00 3.35
C TYR A 31 0.37 -29.07 2.90
N TYR A 32 1.07 -30.17 3.22
CA TYR A 32 2.48 -30.34 2.85
C TYR A 32 2.67 -30.66 1.36
N GLN A 33 1.72 -31.38 0.72
CA GLN A 33 1.79 -31.68 -0.72
C GLN A 33 1.29 -30.52 -1.60
N PHE A 34 0.38 -29.66 -1.11
CA PHE A 34 -0.10 -28.51 -1.88
C PHE A 34 0.89 -27.32 -1.88
N ASN A 35 1.73 -27.18 -0.86
CA ASN A 35 2.73 -26.11 -0.79
C ASN A 35 4.04 -26.39 -1.54
N LYS A 36 4.18 -27.55 -2.19
CA LYS A 36 5.43 -27.94 -2.87
C LYS A 36 5.42 -27.81 -4.39
N THR A 37 4.36 -27.26 -4.97
CA THR A 37 4.26 -27.05 -6.41
C THR A 37 3.71 -25.67 -6.69
N SER A 38 4.58 -24.76 -7.15
CA SER A 38 4.30 -23.72 -8.14
C SER A 38 5.56 -22.85 -8.34
N ASN A 39 6.59 -23.44 -8.95
CA ASN A 39 7.56 -22.70 -9.76
C ASN A 39 7.28 -23.05 -11.22
N ASP A 40 6.10 -22.67 -11.71
CA ASP A 40 5.80 -22.66 -13.14
C ASP A 40 5.73 -21.20 -13.58
N THR A 41 6.81 -20.76 -14.22
CA THR A 41 6.86 -19.58 -15.08
C THR A 41 5.84 -19.74 -16.21
N PRO A 42 4.87 -18.82 -16.38
CA PRO A 42 4.08 -18.81 -17.60
C PRO A 42 4.92 -18.16 -18.71
N ASN A 43 5.48 -19.01 -19.57
CA ASN A 43 5.85 -18.63 -20.93
C ASN A 43 4.54 -18.42 -21.69
N TYR A 44 4.19 -17.18 -22.02
CA TYR A 44 3.10 -16.91 -22.95
C TYR A 44 3.69 -16.56 -24.31
N SER A 45 3.65 -17.54 -25.20
CA SER A 45 3.75 -17.38 -26.65
C SER A 45 2.77 -16.30 -27.12
N SER A 46 3.29 -15.41 -27.94
CA SER A 46 2.51 -14.54 -28.83
C SER A 46 1.68 -15.38 -29.80
N SER A 47 0.37 -15.12 -29.86
CA SER A 47 -0.36 -15.07 -31.13
C SER A 47 -1.69 -14.31 -30.99
N ASP A 48 -2.03 -13.62 -32.08
CA ASP A 48 -3.36 -13.26 -32.54
C ASP A 48 -3.97 -11.90 -32.13
N THR A 49 -3.60 -10.90 -32.95
CA THR A 49 -4.45 -9.82 -33.46
C THR A 49 -5.85 -10.27 -33.87
N PRO A 50 -6.86 -9.38 -33.70
CA PRO A 50 -7.66 -8.99 -34.87
C PRO A 50 -7.84 -7.47 -35.02
N ASN A 51 -7.37 -6.96 -36.15
CA ASN A 51 -8.14 -6.20 -37.14
C ASN A 51 -9.00 -4.99 -36.69
N LYS A 52 -8.46 -3.79 -36.91
CA LYS A 52 -8.93 -2.76 -37.87
C LYS A 52 -10.39 -2.26 -37.75
N THR A 53 -10.55 -0.95 -37.46
CA THR A 53 -10.96 0.11 -38.43
C THR A 53 -11.54 1.33 -37.67
N PRO A 54 -11.21 2.58 -38.06
CA PRO A 54 -11.52 3.80 -37.33
C PRO A 54 -12.84 4.46 -37.77
N ALA A 55 -13.59 5.03 -36.83
CA ALA A 55 -14.75 5.87 -37.12
C ALA A 55 -14.44 7.35 -36.86
N LYS A 56 -14.45 8.09 -37.96
CA LYS A 56 -14.35 9.53 -38.18
C LYS A 56 -15.57 10.30 -37.64
N GLN A 57 -15.35 11.54 -37.18
CA GLN A 57 -16.15 12.79 -37.37
C GLN A 57 -15.68 13.83 -36.34
N THR A 58 -15.55 15.15 -36.53
CA THR A 58 -15.42 16.12 -37.64
C THR A 58 -14.97 17.43 -36.95
N PRO A 59 -14.14 18.30 -37.56
CA PRO A 59 -13.63 19.50 -36.93
C PRO A 59 -14.57 20.70 -37.12
N SER A 60 -14.92 21.38 -36.04
CA SER A 60 -15.53 22.71 -36.12
C SER A 60 -14.45 23.76 -36.25
N LYS A 61 -14.51 24.46 -37.38
CA LYS A 61 -13.81 25.69 -37.69
C LYS A 61 -14.11 26.74 -36.61
N ASP A 62 -13.09 27.47 -36.18
CA ASP A 62 -13.19 28.92 -36.23
C ASP A 62 -11.85 29.50 -36.67
N VAL A 63 -11.91 30.20 -37.80
CA VAL A 63 -10.83 30.95 -38.40
C VAL A 63 -11.23 32.39 -38.20
N ASN A 64 -10.46 33.16 -37.45
CA ASN A 64 -10.21 34.52 -37.90
C ASN A 64 -8.79 34.98 -37.60
N ASN A 65 -8.22 35.58 -38.63
CA ASN A 65 -6.84 35.93 -38.83
C ASN A 65 -6.45 37.24 -38.11
N THR A 66 -5.25 37.18 -37.52
CA THR A 66 -4.12 38.10 -37.79
C THR A 66 -4.31 39.61 -37.68
N LYS A 67 -3.59 40.22 -36.74
CA LYS A 67 -2.69 41.34 -37.07
C LYS A 67 -1.43 41.34 -36.19
N THR A 68 -0.30 41.42 -36.87
CA THR A 68 1.10 41.41 -36.44
C THR A 68 1.57 42.74 -35.86
N ALA A 69 2.73 42.68 -35.17
CA ALA A 69 3.68 43.74 -34.78
C ALA A 69 3.41 44.34 -33.39
N ASP A 70 4.32 44.38 -32.40
CA ASP A 70 5.78 44.54 -32.43
C ASP A 70 6.50 43.84 -31.24
N LYS A 71 7.73 43.39 -31.46
CA LYS A 71 8.82 43.18 -30.48
C LYS A 71 9.90 44.24 -30.86
N PRO A 72 10.83 44.72 -30.02
CA PRO A 72 11.27 44.20 -28.73
C PRO A 72 11.67 45.22 -27.64
N SER A 73 11.80 44.77 -26.39
CA SER A 73 13.00 45.12 -25.60
C SER A 73 13.23 44.17 -24.42
N SER A 74 14.50 44.00 -24.13
CA SER A 74 15.13 43.22 -23.06
C SER A 74 15.12 44.02 -21.74
N ASP A 75 14.99 43.34 -20.60
CA ASP A 75 16.01 43.29 -19.53
C ASP A 75 15.43 42.96 -18.13
N ASN A 76 16.03 41.92 -17.56
CA ASN A 76 16.39 41.67 -16.16
C ASN A 76 15.66 42.42 -15.02
N ALA A 77 15.11 41.67 -14.06
CA ALA A 77 15.72 41.49 -12.73
C ALA A 77 14.76 40.89 -11.68
N ASN A 78 15.23 39.81 -11.04
CA ASN A 78 15.20 39.52 -9.61
C ASN A 78 13.86 39.20 -8.87
N SER A 79 13.78 37.92 -8.45
CA SER A 79 13.32 37.39 -7.15
C SER A 79 12.19 38.08 -6.38
N LYS A 80 11.11 37.32 -6.12
CA LYS A 80 10.51 37.22 -4.78
C LYS A 80 9.60 35.99 -4.66
N THR A 81 9.98 35.14 -3.72
CA THR A 81 9.18 34.16 -2.97
C THR A 81 7.73 34.59 -2.82
N LYS A 82 6.78 33.68 -3.12
CA LYS A 82 5.39 33.85 -2.70
C LYS A 82 4.98 32.65 -1.84
N GLU A 83 4.65 32.99 -0.60
CA GLU A 83 4.27 32.16 0.52
C GLU A 83 3.10 31.21 0.23
N THR A 84 3.18 30.04 0.86
CA THR A 84 2.08 29.11 1.11
C THR A 84 1.08 29.74 2.09
N PRO A 85 -0.25 29.70 1.84
CA PRO A 85 -1.22 30.12 2.84
C PRO A 85 -1.29 29.11 3.99
N GLN A 86 -0.91 29.55 5.19
CA GLN A 86 -1.09 28.80 6.44
C GLN A 86 -2.53 29.03 6.92
N TYR A 87 -3.37 28.00 6.90
CA TYR A 87 -4.69 28.02 7.55
C TYR A 87 -4.58 27.30 8.90
N SER A 88 -4.78 28.05 9.98
CA SER A 88 -4.90 27.57 11.35
C SER A 88 -6.36 27.25 11.65
N ASP A 89 -6.66 26.04 12.14
CA ASP A 89 -7.75 25.77 13.09
C ASP A 89 -7.54 24.41 13.79
N GLN A 90 -7.03 24.51 15.03
CA GLN A 90 -7.45 23.86 16.27
C GLN A 90 -8.40 22.63 16.24
N ASP A 91 -7.85 21.43 16.47
CA ASP A 91 -8.39 20.43 17.43
C ASP A 91 -7.24 19.50 17.89
N GLY A 92 -7.29 19.00 19.12
CA GLY A 92 -6.18 18.44 19.90
C GLY A 92 -5.52 17.15 19.38
N SER A 93 -4.92 17.19 18.19
CA SER A 93 -3.97 16.18 17.75
C SER A 93 -2.60 16.54 18.31
N VAL A 94 -2.02 15.68 19.15
CA VAL A 94 -0.62 15.78 19.56
C VAL A 94 0.21 15.67 18.28
N SER A 95 0.61 16.83 17.74
CA SER A 95 1.46 16.92 16.56
C SER A 95 2.87 16.54 17.00
N THR A 96 3.16 15.25 16.92
CA THR A 96 4.51 14.75 17.13
C THR A 96 5.39 15.26 15.99
N SER A 97 6.37 16.12 16.30
CA SER A 97 7.40 16.55 15.35
C SER A 97 8.04 15.35 14.68
N ALA A 98 7.86 15.24 13.37
CA ALA A 98 8.37 14.16 12.56
C ALA A 98 9.54 14.66 11.69
N SER A 99 10.67 13.95 11.71
CA SER A 99 11.78 14.19 10.79
C SER A 99 11.56 13.37 9.52
N THR A 100 11.51 14.01 8.35
CA THR A 100 11.17 13.37 7.07
C THR A 100 12.35 13.41 6.09
N SER A 101 12.69 12.26 5.51
CA SER A 101 13.56 12.15 4.33
C SER A 101 12.76 11.56 3.16
N SER A 102 12.93 12.10 1.96
CA SER A 102 12.12 11.76 0.79
C SER A 102 12.92 11.82 -0.52
N THR A 103 12.60 10.92 -1.45
CA THR A 103 13.07 10.93 -2.84
C THR A 103 12.46 12.05 -3.71
N GLY A 104 11.62 12.92 -3.15
CA GLY A 104 10.91 13.99 -3.86
C GLY A 104 9.67 13.53 -4.63
N LYS A 105 9.61 12.25 -5.03
CA LYS A 105 8.43 11.64 -5.69
C LYS A 105 7.32 11.27 -4.73
N VAL A 106 7.64 11.01 -3.47
CA VAL A 106 6.67 10.57 -2.45
C VAL A 106 6.95 11.24 -1.11
N SER A 107 5.90 11.69 -0.43
CA SER A 107 5.95 12.17 0.94
C SER A 107 4.84 11.52 1.75
N PHE A 108 4.99 11.43 3.07
CA PHE A 108 3.91 10.97 3.92
C PHE A 108 3.94 11.65 5.29
N SER A 109 2.83 11.56 5.99
CA SER A 109 2.69 11.95 7.39
C SER A 109 2.15 10.77 8.20
N ALA A 110 2.62 10.64 9.43
CA ALA A 110 2.09 9.70 10.41
C ALA A 110 1.56 10.48 11.62
N ILE A 111 0.29 10.25 11.96
CA ILE A 111 -0.39 10.97 13.06
C ILE A 111 -1.11 9.95 13.94
N GLN A 112 -0.86 10.02 15.23
CA GLN A 112 -1.59 9.22 16.22
C GLN A 112 -2.97 9.82 16.47
N ASN A 113 -4.01 8.99 16.35
CA ASN A 113 -5.40 9.29 16.66
C ASN A 113 -5.91 8.24 17.64
N GLY A 114 -5.86 8.55 18.93
CA GLY A 114 -6.17 7.59 20.00
C GLY A 114 -5.25 6.36 19.95
N SER A 115 -5.86 5.17 19.85
CA SER A 115 -5.14 3.88 19.83
C SER A 115 -4.64 3.46 18.44
N ASN A 116 -4.71 4.34 17.43
CA ASN A 116 -4.24 4.04 16.07
C ASN A 116 -3.31 5.14 15.55
N VAL A 117 -2.30 4.74 14.79
CA VAL A 117 -1.48 5.66 13.99
C VAL A 117 -1.95 5.60 12.55
N ARG A 118 -2.37 6.74 12.02
CA ARG A 118 -2.78 6.88 10.62
C ARG A 118 -1.61 7.39 9.79
N VAL A 119 -1.32 6.71 8.68
CA VAL A 119 -0.30 7.15 7.73
C VAL A 119 -0.96 7.59 6.43
N ASN A 120 -0.78 8.86 6.08
CA ASN A 120 -1.28 9.46 4.85
C ASN A 120 -0.13 9.67 3.88
N VAL A 121 -0.23 9.11 2.68
CA VAL A 121 0.82 9.14 1.66
C VAL A 121 0.41 10.03 0.51
N THR A 122 1.33 10.82 0.00
CA THR A 122 1.18 11.58 -1.23
C THR A 122 2.28 11.18 -2.20
N ILE A 123 1.89 10.72 -3.38
CA ILE A 123 2.76 10.43 -4.50
C ILE A 123 2.59 11.59 -5.47
N HIS A 124 3.64 12.38 -5.68
CA HIS A 124 3.65 13.60 -6.50
C HIS A 124 3.64 13.32 -8.01
N GLN A 125 3.11 12.16 -8.40
CA GLN A 125 2.99 11.66 -9.77
C GLN A 125 1.65 10.95 -9.94
N LEU A 126 1.13 10.94 -11.17
CA LEU A 126 -0.07 10.19 -11.52
C LEU A 126 0.28 8.73 -11.83
N TRP A 127 0.13 7.89 -10.82
CA TRP A 127 0.21 6.43 -10.94
C TRP A 127 -1.18 5.80 -10.87
N SER A 128 -1.54 5.03 -11.90
CA SER A 128 -2.84 4.35 -12.03
C SER A 128 -2.93 3.01 -11.31
N SER A 129 -1.80 2.45 -10.91
CA SER A 129 -1.69 1.14 -10.27
C SER A 129 -0.43 1.05 -9.42
N GLY A 130 -0.18 -0.09 -8.79
CA GLY A 130 1.05 -0.37 -8.04
C GLY A 130 0.81 -0.55 -6.54
N THR A 131 1.89 -0.64 -5.78
CA THR A 131 1.84 -1.08 -4.38
C THR A 131 2.61 -0.14 -3.47
N CYS A 132 1.98 0.24 -2.38
CA CYS A 132 2.62 0.88 -1.24
C CYS A 132 2.94 -0.18 -0.20
N THR A 133 4.20 -0.27 0.20
CA THR A 133 4.67 -1.13 1.30
C THR A 133 5.17 -0.25 2.42
N LEU A 134 4.53 -0.39 3.58
CA LEU A 134 4.87 0.33 4.80
C LEU A 134 5.54 -0.64 5.77
N SER A 135 6.79 -0.36 6.14
CA SER A 135 7.54 -1.13 7.12
C SER A 135 7.78 -0.27 8.35
N ILE A 136 7.30 -0.73 9.50
CA ILE A 136 7.36 0.01 10.77
C ILE A 136 8.16 -0.81 11.76
N THR A 137 9.08 -0.15 12.47
CA THR A 137 9.86 -0.78 13.53
C THR A 137 9.76 0.05 14.80
N ASN A 138 9.47 -0.61 15.92
CA ASN A 138 9.58 -0.06 17.27
C ASN A 138 10.43 -1.01 18.12
N LYS A 139 11.62 -0.56 18.53
CA LYS A 139 12.61 -1.39 19.26
C LYS A 139 12.90 -2.69 18.49
N SER A 140 12.51 -3.85 19.05
CA SER A 140 12.69 -5.19 18.48
C SER A 140 11.50 -5.68 17.64
N THR A 141 10.37 -4.96 17.67
CA THR A 141 9.15 -5.36 16.96
C THR A 141 9.11 -4.67 15.61
N SER A 142 8.84 -5.43 14.55
CA SER A 142 8.67 -4.89 13.20
C SER A 142 7.45 -5.50 12.54
N ILE A 143 6.71 -4.67 11.80
CA ILE A 143 5.56 -5.08 11.00
C ILE A 143 5.67 -4.51 9.59
N SER A 144 5.02 -5.17 8.64
CA SER A 144 4.88 -4.68 7.28
C SER A 144 3.42 -4.73 6.85
N LYS A 145 2.93 -3.64 6.24
CA LYS A 145 1.57 -3.51 5.70
C LYS A 145 1.65 -3.11 4.24
N LYS A 146 0.68 -3.55 3.44
CA LYS A 146 0.57 -3.20 2.03
C LYS A 146 -0.76 -2.51 1.74
N ALA A 147 -0.74 -1.57 0.82
CA ALA A 147 -1.91 -0.90 0.29
C ALA A 147 -1.76 -0.70 -1.22
N ALA A 148 -2.87 -0.69 -1.96
CA ALA A 148 -2.83 -0.32 -3.36
C ALA A 148 -2.66 1.19 -3.53
N ILE A 149 -2.15 1.59 -4.69
CA ILE A 149 -2.21 2.99 -5.12
C ILE A 149 -3.64 3.33 -5.54
N GLN A 150 -4.07 4.54 -5.20
CA GLN A 150 -5.30 5.16 -5.63
C GLN A 150 -4.96 6.47 -6.33
N THR A 151 -5.41 6.61 -7.57
CA THR A 151 -5.20 7.82 -8.37
C THR A 151 -6.20 8.91 -7.96
N MET A 152 -5.69 10.12 -7.79
CA MET A 152 -6.47 11.34 -7.59
C MET A 152 -6.42 12.20 -8.88
N PRO A 153 -7.21 13.28 -8.98
CA PRO A 153 -7.25 14.08 -10.21
C PRO A 153 -5.91 14.67 -10.68
N SER A 154 -4.97 14.93 -9.76
CA SER A 154 -3.69 15.59 -10.06
C SER A 154 -2.46 14.90 -9.45
N TYR A 155 -2.64 13.84 -8.66
CA TYR A 155 -1.58 13.11 -7.96
C TYR A 155 -2.07 11.69 -7.65
N SER A 156 -1.25 10.87 -6.99
CA SER A 156 -1.71 9.57 -6.47
C SER A 156 -1.47 9.45 -4.97
N THR A 157 -2.24 8.59 -4.32
CA THR A 157 -2.09 8.26 -2.89
C THR A 157 -2.01 6.75 -2.72
N CYS A 158 -1.64 6.29 -1.54
CA CYS A 158 -1.97 4.94 -1.12
C CYS A 158 -3.39 4.93 -0.54
N GLN A 159 -4.07 3.78 -0.50
CA GLN A 159 -5.38 3.62 0.15
C GLN A 159 -5.37 3.89 1.69
N GLY A 160 -4.26 4.40 2.22
CA GLY A 160 -4.07 4.73 3.63
C GLY A 160 -3.67 3.53 4.48
N PHE A 161 -3.04 3.81 5.61
CA PHE A 161 -2.74 2.80 6.62
C PHE A 161 -3.28 3.25 7.98
N SER A 162 -3.83 2.30 8.73
CA SER A 162 -4.19 2.47 10.14
C SER A 162 -3.55 1.36 10.93
N ILE A 163 -2.64 1.72 11.84
CA ILE A 163 -1.86 0.77 12.62
C ILE A 163 -2.26 0.89 14.09
N PRO A 164 -2.86 -0.15 14.69
CA PRO A 164 -3.14 -0.16 16.11
C PRO A 164 -1.84 -0.06 16.91
N VAL A 165 -1.82 0.80 17.93
CA VAL A 165 -0.66 0.93 18.84
C VAL A 165 -0.36 -0.40 19.54
N SER A 166 -1.37 -1.26 19.71
CA SER A 166 -1.20 -2.61 20.28
C SER A 166 -0.32 -3.55 19.45
N GLU A 167 -0.09 -3.31 18.15
CA GLU A 167 0.78 -4.16 17.32
C GLU A 167 2.27 -3.95 17.60
N LEU A 168 2.67 -2.74 18.01
CA LEU A 168 4.07 -2.33 18.15
C LEU A 168 4.40 -1.76 19.53
N GLY A 169 3.40 -1.39 20.33
CA GLY A 169 3.52 -0.66 21.58
C GLY A 169 3.87 0.82 21.40
N ALA A 170 3.82 1.57 22.50
CA ALA A 170 4.29 2.95 22.56
C ALA A 170 5.82 3.04 22.37
N GLY A 171 6.30 4.19 21.89
CA GLY A 171 7.72 4.46 21.64
C GLY A 171 7.96 5.22 20.34
N VAL A 172 9.21 5.28 19.93
CA VAL A 172 9.60 5.91 18.65
C VAL A 172 9.50 4.88 17.54
N TRP A 173 8.54 5.10 16.65
CA TRP A 173 8.32 4.27 15.47
C TRP A 173 9.16 4.80 14.32
N LYS A 174 9.96 3.91 13.72
CA LYS A 174 10.68 4.16 12.48
C LYS A 174 9.85 3.65 11.32
N ILE A 175 9.32 4.56 10.51
CA ILE A 175 8.41 4.25 9.41
C ILE A 175 9.17 4.40 8.10
N ASN A 176 9.13 3.33 7.30
CA ASN A 176 9.75 3.25 5.99
C ASN A 176 8.65 2.97 4.97
N LEU A 177 8.49 3.86 4.01
CA LEU A 177 7.53 3.71 2.93
C LEU A 177 8.27 3.45 1.62
N THR A 178 7.88 2.39 0.94
CA THR A 178 8.29 2.09 -0.43
C THR A 178 7.06 2.01 -1.31
N VAL A 179 7.04 2.79 -2.38
CA VAL A 179 5.97 2.76 -3.38
C VAL A 179 6.56 2.28 -4.70
N THR A 180 5.89 1.32 -5.35
CA THR A 180 6.30 0.76 -6.63
C THR A 180 5.18 0.83 -7.66
N ASN A 181 5.54 1.21 -8.89
CA ASN A 181 4.68 1.18 -10.07
C ASN A 181 5.52 0.65 -11.26
N GLY A 182 5.37 -0.63 -11.59
CA GLY A 182 6.21 -1.26 -12.62
C GLY A 182 7.71 -1.18 -12.27
N SER A 183 8.50 -0.52 -13.12
CA SER A 183 9.92 -0.25 -12.90
C SER A 183 10.19 1.00 -12.05
N ASP A 184 9.21 1.87 -11.85
CA ASP A 184 9.35 3.05 -11.02
C ASP A 184 9.23 2.69 -9.53
N ASN A 185 10.12 3.26 -8.73
CA ASN A 185 10.09 3.16 -7.28
C ASN A 185 10.32 4.53 -6.62
N ALA A 186 9.68 4.74 -5.48
CA ALA A 186 9.91 5.90 -4.64
C ALA A 186 9.92 5.47 -3.18
N THR A 187 10.84 6.03 -2.40
CA THR A 187 10.96 5.76 -0.97
C THR A 187 10.89 7.05 -0.16
N SER A 188 10.42 6.92 1.08
CA SER A 188 10.47 7.97 2.09
C SER A 188 10.52 7.33 3.47
N HIS A 189 11.13 8.02 4.42
CA HIS A 189 11.32 7.54 5.78
C HIS A 189 11.00 8.66 6.77
N GLN A 190 10.39 8.28 7.90
CA GLN A 190 10.00 9.21 8.97
C GLN A 190 10.08 8.51 10.33
N GLU A 191 10.45 9.25 11.36
CA GLU A 191 10.28 8.81 12.75
C GLU A 191 9.11 9.54 13.41
N VAL A 192 8.31 8.82 14.18
CA VAL A 192 7.19 9.37 14.96
C VAL A 192 7.18 8.77 16.36
N THR A 193 7.09 9.64 17.37
CA THR A 193 6.82 9.25 18.76
C THR A 193 5.34 8.94 18.94
N VAL A 194 5.05 7.73 19.39
CA VAL A 194 3.72 7.20 19.70
C VAL A 194 3.61 6.95 21.19
N GLN A 195 2.49 7.37 21.79
CA GLN A 195 2.22 7.30 23.23
C GLN A 195 1.18 6.24 23.57
#